data_AF-A0A449A371-F1
#
_entry.id   AF-A0A449A371-F1
#
_cell.length_a   1.000
_cell.length_b   1.000
_cell.length_c   1.000
_cell.angle_alpha   90.00
_cell.angle_beta   90.00
_cell.angle_gamma   90.00
#
_symmetry.space_group_name_H-M   'P 1'
#
loop_
_entity.id
_entity.type
_entity.pdbx_description
1 polymer ?
#
loop_
_entity_poly.entity_id
_entity_poly.type
_entity_poly.pdbx_seq_one_letter_code
_entity_poly.pdbx_strand_id
1 'polypeptide(L)'
;MKQILEQFESFRRKMIFPDKKENRRKAYSEIWAIIFGLIIVSVIFYLTKIIQNPSTAFNKLNPFWLFIHILKEPFDKLFNYPENKGILMYFIIFGFSGLAVSFGFKCGYFNIGGPGQMTLPAVVMFAIYLSINRNGEPLSMSFLLSMLFLSIFIGFMTAAISGVLKAFFRVHEVISTIFLNWIISFIAGWMTLHKNKVFGEVESIGPSGLVVSVSNEISFNFMIIGIVAFILVALSIFFIYSRTTIGYKIKLVGLNPSNAQYVGINEKLMCVLVFGISGALNGIAGFFYFLFIENGISDKIVSQPILIAFDSIAISLLALNGPIGVIFTSFLYSFIYIAKDLLALVGGIRTVDSEFYQLVPSLILFLGAMSVMFLKFRPIKTLIKYSYLITRKEFWHKFKEFHQIIWKNRKDNWGRLMTLRVEHLKISSSASKIRKEYDKYVDKMHQQAKQASTNEERLDIYNQMSIEKFNFYEKLQQLGINNYRDAKNVYLNNKHEAKKIYKAYKEEAYHSFIALINAKWTKMIGVN
;
A
#
# COMPACT_ATOMS: atom_id res chain seq x y z
N MET A 1 -27.34 19.41 -23.77
CA MET A 1 -26.02 18.74 -23.92
C MET A 1 -24.88 19.51 -23.25
N LYS A 2 -24.68 20.81 -23.52
CA LYS A 2 -23.64 21.65 -22.87
C LYS A 2 -23.77 21.74 -21.34
N GLN A 3 -25.01 21.91 -20.85
CA GLN A 3 -25.33 21.96 -19.42
C GLN A 3 -25.11 20.60 -18.71
N ILE A 4 -25.37 19.50 -19.41
CA ILE A 4 -25.10 18.13 -18.93
C ILE A 4 -23.59 17.89 -18.89
N LEU A 5 -22.84 18.36 -19.90
CA LEU A 5 -21.38 18.35 -19.91
C LEU A 5 -20.80 19.21 -18.77
N GLU A 6 -21.38 20.37 -18.47
CA GLU A 6 -20.96 21.22 -17.35
C GLU A 6 -21.30 20.61 -15.98
N GLN A 7 -22.47 19.99 -15.84
CA GLN A 7 -22.85 19.26 -14.63
C GLN A 7 -21.99 18.01 -14.45
N PHE A 8 -21.70 17.28 -15.53
CA PHE A 8 -20.80 16.14 -15.54
C PHE A 8 -19.36 16.58 -15.24
N GLU A 9 -18.90 17.70 -15.77
CA GLU A 9 -17.60 18.28 -15.45
C GLU A 9 -17.52 18.82 -14.01
N SER A 10 -18.61 19.38 -13.49
CA SER A 10 -18.72 19.86 -12.12
C SER A 10 -18.71 18.69 -11.13
N PHE A 11 -19.46 17.63 -11.43
CA PHE A 11 -19.47 16.36 -10.72
C PHE A 11 -18.09 15.68 -10.77
N ARG A 12 -17.48 15.61 -11.96
CA ARG A 12 -16.10 15.12 -12.20
C ARG A 12 -15.07 15.95 -11.43
N ARG A 13 -15.23 17.28 -11.36
CA ARG A 13 -14.38 18.19 -10.56
C ARG A 13 -14.50 17.95 -9.06
N LYS A 14 -15.68 17.54 -8.57
CA LYS A 14 -15.94 17.22 -7.15
C LYS A 14 -15.45 15.84 -6.71
N MET A 15 -15.28 14.90 -7.65
CA MET A 15 -14.86 13.51 -7.40
C MET A 15 -13.33 13.29 -7.49
N ILE A 16 -12.53 14.24 -7.97
CA ILE A 16 -11.09 14.01 -8.23
C ILE A 16 -10.22 15.05 -7.51
N PHE A 17 -9.30 14.56 -6.67
CA PHE A 17 -8.35 15.28 -5.79
C PHE A 17 -7.52 16.40 -6.48
N PRO A 18 -6.89 17.33 -5.70
CA PRO A 18 -6.44 18.65 -6.16
C PRO A 18 -5.32 18.69 -7.21
N ASP A 19 -4.50 17.65 -7.35
CA ASP A 19 -3.42 17.60 -8.37
C ASP A 19 -3.90 17.06 -9.72
N LYS A 20 -4.64 17.91 -10.43
CA LYS A 20 -5.38 17.59 -11.66
C LYS A 20 -4.53 17.01 -12.80
N LYS A 21 -3.23 17.32 -12.93
CA LYS A 21 -2.43 16.89 -14.09
C LYS A 21 -1.55 15.66 -13.80
N GLU A 22 -0.97 15.59 -12.61
CA GLU A 22 -0.09 14.49 -12.23
C GLU A 22 -0.88 13.20 -11.97
N ASN A 23 -2.02 13.28 -11.28
CA ASN A 23 -2.85 12.11 -11.00
C ASN A 23 -3.49 11.51 -12.26
N ARG A 24 -3.88 12.34 -13.23
CA ARG A 24 -4.36 11.85 -14.54
C ARG A 24 -3.26 11.12 -15.30
N ARG A 25 -2.03 11.64 -15.29
CA ARG A 25 -0.88 10.98 -15.93
C ARG A 25 -0.58 9.63 -15.30
N LYS A 26 -0.65 9.52 -13.97
CA LYS A 26 -0.54 8.24 -13.25
C LYS A 26 -1.63 7.27 -13.69
N ALA A 27 -2.89 7.69 -13.68
CA ALA A 27 -3.99 6.81 -14.10
C ALA A 27 -3.82 6.32 -15.54
N TYR A 28 -3.47 7.20 -16.48
CA TYR A 28 -3.20 6.79 -17.86
C TYR A 28 -1.98 5.87 -17.96
N SER A 29 -0.93 6.09 -17.17
CA SER A 29 0.24 5.24 -17.20
C SER A 29 -0.05 3.83 -16.71
N GLU A 30 -0.93 3.67 -15.69
CA GLU A 30 -1.41 2.35 -15.26
C GLU A 30 -2.25 1.66 -16.34
N ILE A 31 -3.16 2.38 -17.01
CA ILE A 31 -3.95 1.82 -18.12
C ILE A 31 -3.03 1.32 -19.24
N TRP A 32 -2.03 2.11 -19.62
CA TRP A 32 -1.04 1.70 -20.61
C TRP A 32 -0.21 0.52 -20.13
N ALA A 33 0.19 0.48 -18.85
CA ALA A 33 0.92 -0.64 -18.29
C ALA A 33 0.14 -1.96 -18.35
N ILE A 34 -1.18 -1.91 -18.12
CA ILE A 34 -2.06 -3.07 -18.29
C ILE A 34 -2.08 -3.54 -19.74
N ILE A 35 -2.31 -2.63 -20.69
CA ILE A 35 -2.39 -2.96 -22.12
C ILE A 35 -1.06 -3.52 -22.63
N PHE A 36 0.05 -2.80 -22.39
CA PHE A 36 1.38 -3.25 -22.81
C PHE A 36 1.81 -4.52 -22.08
N GLY A 37 1.44 -4.68 -20.80
CA GLY A 37 1.71 -5.89 -20.04
C GLY A 37 1.08 -7.11 -20.69
N LEU A 38 -0.21 -7.04 -21.01
CA LEU A 38 -0.90 -8.13 -21.67
C LEU A 38 -0.36 -8.42 -23.08
N ILE A 39 -0.03 -7.37 -23.86
CA ILE A 39 0.57 -7.54 -25.19
C ILE A 39 1.93 -8.24 -25.08
N ILE A 40 2.80 -7.78 -24.18
CA ILE A 40 4.13 -8.35 -23.98
C ILE A 40 4.02 -9.82 -23.54
N VAL A 41 3.12 -10.13 -22.61
CA VAL A 41 2.90 -11.53 -22.18
C VAL A 41 2.41 -12.39 -23.35
N SER A 42 1.49 -11.87 -24.17
CA SER A 42 0.98 -12.57 -25.35
C SER A 42 2.07 -12.81 -26.41
N VAL A 43 2.98 -11.86 -26.61
CA VAL A 43 4.15 -12.03 -27.48
C VAL A 43 5.12 -13.06 -26.91
N ILE A 44 5.41 -13.00 -25.60
CA ILE A 44 6.27 -13.99 -24.94
C ILE A 44 5.67 -15.39 -25.09
N PHE A 45 4.36 -15.54 -24.88
CA PHE A 45 3.64 -16.80 -25.06
C PHE A 45 3.76 -17.35 -26.49
N TYR A 46 3.58 -16.47 -27.47
CA TYR A 46 3.72 -16.83 -28.87
C TYR A 46 5.15 -17.31 -29.19
N LEU A 47 6.17 -16.59 -28.71
CA LEU A 47 7.58 -16.96 -28.89
C LEU A 47 7.92 -18.29 -28.21
N THR A 48 7.42 -18.55 -26.99
CA THR A 48 7.66 -19.83 -26.30
C THR A 48 7.01 -20.99 -27.03
N LYS A 49 5.80 -20.82 -27.58
CA LYS A 49 5.13 -21.85 -28.39
C LYS A 49 5.82 -22.11 -29.73
N ILE A 50 6.36 -21.08 -30.39
CA ILE A 50 7.20 -21.27 -31.58
C ILE A 50 8.44 -22.12 -31.25
N ILE A 51 9.13 -21.80 -30.15
CA ILE A 51 10.35 -22.52 -29.76
C ILE A 51 10.04 -23.98 -29.41
N GLN A 52 8.93 -24.24 -28.72
CA GLN A 52 8.54 -25.59 -28.32
C GLN A 52 8.03 -26.43 -29.50
N ASN A 53 7.18 -25.87 -30.37
CA ASN A 53 6.59 -26.59 -31.51
C ASN A 53 6.39 -25.65 -32.73
N PRO A 54 7.40 -25.52 -33.60
CA PRO A 54 7.36 -24.59 -34.74
C PRO A 54 6.21 -24.87 -35.72
N SER A 55 5.89 -26.14 -35.97
CA SER A 55 4.91 -26.57 -36.99
C SER A 55 3.45 -26.26 -36.62
N THR A 56 3.08 -26.30 -35.34
CA THR A 56 1.72 -25.98 -34.86
C THR A 56 1.53 -24.50 -34.53
N ALA A 57 2.59 -23.82 -34.08
CA ALA A 57 2.53 -22.40 -33.70
C ALA A 57 2.31 -21.46 -34.90
N PHE A 58 3.01 -21.68 -36.02
CA PHE A 58 2.92 -20.80 -37.19
C PHE A 58 1.55 -20.81 -37.89
N ASN A 59 0.81 -21.91 -37.83
CA ASN A 59 -0.44 -22.07 -38.58
C ASN A 59 -1.73 -21.80 -37.78
N LYS A 60 -1.68 -21.70 -36.43
CA LYS A 60 -2.90 -21.60 -35.59
C LYS A 60 -2.89 -20.49 -34.54
N LEU A 61 -1.74 -19.93 -34.16
CA LEU A 61 -1.66 -18.94 -33.07
C LEU A 61 -1.14 -17.60 -33.60
N ASN A 62 -1.86 -16.51 -33.34
CA ASN A 62 -1.36 -15.15 -33.59
C ASN A 62 -0.68 -14.59 -32.31
N PRO A 63 0.21 -13.58 -32.41
CA PRO A 63 0.89 -13.02 -31.24
C PRO A 63 -0.05 -12.34 -30.23
N PHE A 64 -1.31 -12.11 -30.60
CA PHE A 64 -2.36 -11.53 -29.74
C PHE A 64 -3.35 -12.58 -29.21
N TRP A 65 -3.11 -13.87 -29.46
CA TRP A 65 -4.08 -14.92 -29.15
C TRP A 65 -4.39 -14.94 -27.66
N LEU A 66 -3.34 -14.95 -26.83
CA LEU A 66 -3.47 -15.00 -25.38
C LEU A 66 -4.12 -13.71 -24.84
N PHE A 67 -3.74 -12.55 -25.38
CA PHE A 67 -4.36 -11.27 -25.01
C PHE A 67 -5.88 -11.29 -25.20
N ILE A 68 -6.36 -11.79 -26.35
CA ILE A 68 -7.80 -11.86 -26.65
C ILE A 68 -8.48 -12.87 -25.74
N HIS A 69 -7.93 -14.08 -25.58
CA HIS A 69 -8.59 -15.16 -24.84
C HIS A 69 -8.61 -14.93 -23.32
N ILE A 70 -7.61 -14.22 -22.76
CA ILE A 70 -7.64 -13.79 -21.34
C ILE A 70 -8.85 -12.89 -21.05
N LEU A 71 -9.28 -12.09 -22.02
CA LEU A 71 -10.44 -11.21 -21.85
C LEU A 71 -11.73 -11.88 -22.30
N LYS A 72 -11.70 -12.61 -23.43
CA LYS A 72 -12.88 -13.20 -24.06
C LYS A 72 -13.43 -14.38 -23.28
N GLU A 73 -12.60 -15.35 -22.87
CA GLU A 73 -13.10 -16.56 -22.20
C GLU A 73 -13.84 -16.26 -20.88
N PRO A 74 -13.30 -15.41 -19.98
CA PRO A 74 -14.07 -15.00 -18.80
C PRO A 74 -15.30 -14.15 -19.15
N PHE A 75 -15.22 -13.30 -20.19
CA PHE A 75 -16.36 -12.49 -20.63
C PHE A 75 -17.51 -13.38 -21.10
N ASP A 76 -17.24 -14.32 -22.00
CA ASP A 76 -18.23 -15.26 -22.53
C ASP A 76 -18.80 -16.11 -21.38
N LYS A 77 -17.96 -16.54 -20.42
CA LYS A 77 -18.43 -17.24 -19.23
C LYS A 77 -19.37 -16.40 -18.36
N LEU A 78 -19.07 -15.11 -18.17
CA LEU A 78 -19.89 -14.20 -17.36
C LEU A 78 -21.29 -13.99 -17.94
N PHE A 79 -21.38 -13.82 -19.27
CA PHE A 79 -22.64 -13.46 -19.94
C PHE A 79 -23.44 -14.66 -20.44
N ASN A 80 -22.77 -15.71 -20.94
CA ASN A 80 -23.44 -16.86 -21.56
C ASN A 80 -23.75 -17.97 -20.54
N TYR A 81 -23.04 -18.00 -19.40
CA TYR A 81 -23.25 -18.98 -18.33
C TYR A 81 -23.46 -18.27 -16.98
N PRO A 82 -24.57 -17.53 -16.80
CA PRO A 82 -24.83 -16.72 -15.61
C PRO A 82 -24.93 -17.52 -14.31
N GLU A 83 -25.07 -18.84 -14.38
CA GLU A 83 -24.99 -19.75 -13.24
C GLU A 83 -23.56 -19.88 -12.69
N ASN A 84 -22.55 -19.60 -13.53
CA ASN A 84 -21.13 -19.76 -13.22
C ASN A 84 -20.52 -18.46 -12.67
N LYS A 85 -20.91 -18.12 -11.44
CA LYS A 85 -20.70 -16.83 -10.77
C LYS A 85 -19.29 -16.59 -10.20
N GLY A 86 -18.32 -17.42 -10.55
CA GLY A 86 -16.95 -17.35 -10.02
C GLY A 86 -16.31 -15.96 -10.18
N ILE A 87 -16.52 -15.28 -11.32
CA ILE A 87 -15.95 -13.96 -11.60
C ILE A 87 -16.43 -12.91 -10.61
N LEU A 88 -17.72 -12.92 -10.31
CA LEU A 88 -18.33 -11.98 -9.37
C LEU A 88 -17.89 -12.26 -7.94
N MET A 89 -17.72 -13.53 -7.56
CA MET A 89 -17.17 -13.88 -6.24
C MET A 89 -15.71 -13.42 -6.09
N TYR A 90 -14.86 -13.67 -7.09
CA TYR A 90 -13.49 -13.15 -7.07
C TYR A 90 -13.45 -11.62 -7.10
N PHE A 91 -14.40 -10.96 -7.77
CA PHE A 91 -14.50 -9.51 -7.77
C PHE A 91 -14.74 -8.95 -6.36
N ILE A 92 -15.58 -9.61 -5.58
CA ILE A 92 -15.81 -9.28 -4.16
C ILE A 92 -14.53 -9.52 -3.34
N ILE A 93 -13.91 -10.70 -3.47
CA ILE A 93 -12.71 -11.10 -2.71
C ILE A 93 -11.54 -10.15 -2.99
N PHE A 94 -11.20 -9.96 -4.26
CA PHE A 94 -10.15 -9.04 -4.69
C PHE A 94 -10.49 -7.58 -4.40
N GLY A 95 -11.78 -7.22 -4.46
CA GLY A 95 -12.26 -5.89 -4.11
C GLY A 95 -11.98 -5.57 -2.64
N PHE A 96 -12.47 -6.39 -1.72
CA PHE A 96 -12.28 -6.18 -0.28
C PHE A 96 -10.81 -6.31 0.15
N SER A 97 -10.09 -7.33 -0.35
CA SER A 97 -8.67 -7.47 -0.03
C SER A 97 -7.82 -6.34 -0.66
N GLY A 98 -8.15 -5.90 -1.87
CA GLY A 98 -7.52 -4.75 -2.52
C GLY A 98 -7.76 -3.45 -1.76
N LEU A 99 -8.98 -3.25 -1.22
CA LEU A 99 -9.29 -2.12 -0.34
C LEU A 99 -8.51 -2.21 0.96
N ALA A 100 -8.35 -3.41 1.54
CA ALA A 100 -7.57 -3.63 2.74
C ALA A 100 -6.13 -3.14 2.58
N VAL A 101 -5.47 -3.54 1.49
CA VAL A 101 -4.09 -3.14 1.19
C VAL A 101 -4.02 -1.65 0.84
N SER A 102 -4.94 -1.16 -0.01
CA SER A 102 -5.01 0.26 -0.37
C SER A 102 -5.20 1.16 0.84
N PHE A 103 -5.98 0.72 1.84
CA PHE A 103 -6.23 1.47 3.06
C PHE A 103 -4.97 1.60 3.91
N GLY A 104 -4.22 0.50 4.08
CA GLY A 104 -2.93 0.48 4.77
C GLY A 104 -1.90 1.40 4.09
N PHE A 105 -1.72 1.23 2.78
CA PHE A 105 -0.76 2.03 2.00
C PHE A 105 -1.08 3.52 2.02
N LYS A 106 -2.37 3.91 2.13
CA LYS A 106 -2.75 5.32 2.24
C LYS A 106 -2.22 5.99 3.50
N CYS A 107 -2.08 5.23 4.59
CA CYS A 107 -1.50 5.68 5.85
C CYS A 107 0.03 5.46 5.93
N GLY A 108 0.65 4.98 4.85
CA GLY A 108 2.08 4.66 4.83
C GLY A 108 2.46 3.35 5.51
N TYR A 109 1.49 2.50 5.86
CA TYR A 109 1.74 1.20 6.48
C TYR A 109 1.61 0.07 5.47
N PHE A 110 2.66 -0.75 5.37
CA PHE A 110 2.72 -1.82 4.40
C PHE A 110 2.17 -3.14 5.00
N ASN A 111 0.85 -3.35 4.90
CA ASN A 111 0.19 -4.56 5.40
C ASN A 111 0.23 -5.70 4.36
N ILE A 112 1.13 -6.68 4.57
CA ILE A 112 1.21 -7.92 3.77
C ILE A 112 0.55 -9.10 4.50
N GLY A 113 -0.17 -8.81 5.59
CA GLY A 113 -0.78 -9.82 6.46
C GLY A 113 -2.12 -10.35 5.96
N GLY A 114 -2.50 -10.02 4.71
CA GLY A 114 -3.77 -10.42 4.10
C GLY A 114 -4.07 -11.92 4.23
N PRO A 115 -3.13 -12.82 3.91
CA PRO A 115 -3.35 -14.26 4.05
C PRO A 115 -3.77 -14.68 5.46
N GLY A 116 -3.03 -14.29 6.50
CA GLY A 116 -3.37 -14.63 7.88
C GLY A 116 -4.65 -13.94 8.36
N GLN A 117 -4.89 -12.71 7.92
CA GLN A 117 -6.10 -11.93 8.21
C GLN A 117 -7.36 -12.49 7.54
N MET A 118 -7.22 -13.32 6.50
CA MET A 118 -8.30 -14.08 5.87
C MET A 118 -8.44 -15.48 6.49
N THR A 119 -7.33 -16.17 6.76
CA THR A 119 -7.30 -17.54 7.26
C THR A 119 -7.77 -17.67 8.70
N LEU A 120 -7.31 -16.83 9.63
CA LEU A 120 -7.69 -16.97 11.05
C LEU A 120 -9.20 -16.79 11.27
N PRO A 121 -9.88 -15.78 10.67
CA PRO A 121 -11.33 -15.69 10.71
C PRO A 121 -12.05 -16.95 10.20
N ALA A 122 -11.57 -17.53 9.10
CA ALA A 122 -12.17 -18.73 8.53
C ALA A 122 -12.04 -19.93 9.48
N VAL A 123 -10.85 -20.15 10.05
CA VAL A 123 -10.61 -21.22 11.05
C VAL A 123 -11.57 -21.08 12.23
N VAL A 124 -11.72 -19.87 12.77
CA VAL A 124 -12.63 -19.61 13.91
C VAL A 124 -14.09 -19.85 13.54
N MET A 125 -14.51 -19.37 12.36
CA MET A 125 -15.88 -19.57 11.84
C MET A 125 -16.21 -21.07 11.68
N PHE A 126 -15.33 -21.85 11.06
CA PHE A 126 -15.54 -23.29 10.88
C PHE A 126 -15.46 -24.06 12.20
N ALA A 127 -14.59 -23.66 13.12
CA ALA A 127 -14.54 -24.23 14.46
C ALA A 127 -15.88 -24.05 15.20
N ILE A 128 -16.50 -22.86 15.12
CA ILE A 128 -17.81 -22.62 15.73
C ILE A 128 -18.89 -23.43 15.03
N TYR A 129 -18.91 -23.44 13.69
CA TYR A 129 -19.87 -24.22 12.90
C TYR A 129 -19.88 -25.70 13.30
N LEU A 130 -18.70 -26.30 13.47
CA LEU A 130 -18.55 -27.67 13.93
C LEU A 130 -18.97 -27.86 15.39
N SER A 131 -18.60 -26.92 16.27
CA SER A 131 -18.89 -27.01 17.71
C SER A 131 -20.39 -27.03 18.05
N ILE A 132 -21.23 -26.46 17.18
CA ILE A 132 -22.68 -26.50 17.32
C ILE A 132 -23.34 -27.67 16.56
N ASN A 133 -22.53 -28.67 16.15
CA ASN A 133 -22.94 -29.92 15.51
C ASN A 133 -23.79 -29.74 14.23
N ARG A 134 -23.58 -28.67 13.47
CA ARG A 134 -24.32 -28.42 12.22
C ARG A 134 -23.78 -29.22 11.02
N ASN A 135 -23.45 -30.49 11.21
CA ASN A 135 -22.83 -31.31 10.17
C ASN A 135 -23.82 -31.56 9.00
N GLY A 136 -23.50 -31.04 7.82
CA GLY A 136 -24.29 -31.25 6.60
C GLY A 136 -25.61 -30.44 6.51
N GLU A 137 -25.95 -29.68 7.54
CA GLU A 137 -27.15 -28.81 7.50
C GLU A 137 -26.93 -27.60 6.60
N PRO A 138 -27.90 -27.25 5.72
CA PRO A 138 -27.82 -26.03 4.94
C PRO A 138 -27.74 -24.81 5.86
N LEU A 139 -26.81 -23.90 5.56
CA LEU A 139 -26.61 -22.70 6.37
C LEU A 139 -27.75 -21.71 6.17
N SER A 140 -28.35 -21.25 7.27
CA SER A 140 -29.34 -20.19 7.23
C SER A 140 -28.71 -18.82 6.97
N MET A 141 -29.49 -17.91 6.39
CA MET A 141 -29.07 -16.53 6.12
C MET A 141 -28.55 -15.81 7.37
N SER A 142 -29.27 -15.93 8.50
CA SER A 142 -28.90 -15.29 9.77
C SER A 142 -27.59 -15.84 10.33
N PHE A 143 -27.33 -17.14 10.16
CA PHE A 143 -26.07 -17.74 10.60
C PHE A 143 -24.88 -17.22 9.78
N LEU A 144 -25.03 -17.13 8.46
CA LEU A 144 -24.01 -16.57 7.57
C LEU A 144 -23.72 -15.10 7.87
N LEU A 145 -24.74 -14.29 8.18
CA LEU A 145 -24.54 -12.90 8.59
C LEU A 145 -23.77 -12.80 9.91
N SER A 146 -24.10 -13.64 10.90
CA SER A 146 -23.34 -13.71 12.16
C SER A 146 -21.88 -14.10 11.92
N MET A 147 -21.63 -15.07 11.02
CA MET A 147 -20.27 -15.47 10.65
C MET A 147 -19.51 -14.38 9.89
N LEU A 148 -20.19 -13.59 9.06
CA LEU A 148 -19.58 -12.42 8.42
C LEU A 148 -19.13 -11.38 9.45
N PHE A 149 -19.98 -11.03 10.42
CA PHE A 149 -19.61 -10.10 11.49
C PHE A 149 -18.47 -10.62 12.36
N LEU A 150 -18.50 -11.90 12.70
CA LEU A 150 -17.40 -12.55 13.39
C LEU A 150 -16.12 -12.48 12.57
N SER A 151 -16.21 -12.72 11.26
CA SER A 151 -15.05 -12.69 10.38
C SER A 151 -14.41 -11.29 10.32
N ILE A 152 -15.22 -10.25 10.23
CA ILE A 152 -14.79 -8.85 10.31
C ILE A 152 -14.05 -8.58 11.63
N PHE A 153 -14.62 -9.04 12.74
CA PHE A 153 -14.06 -8.82 14.08
C PHE A 153 -12.72 -9.54 14.27
N ILE A 154 -12.65 -10.84 13.93
CA ILE A 154 -11.41 -11.60 14.04
C ILE A 154 -10.35 -11.07 13.07
N GLY A 155 -10.74 -10.68 11.86
CA GLY A 155 -9.83 -10.06 10.89
C GLY A 155 -9.23 -8.77 11.44
N PHE A 156 -10.06 -7.92 12.06
CA PHE A 156 -9.61 -6.71 12.74
C PHE A 156 -8.59 -7.03 13.84
N MET A 157 -8.92 -7.95 14.74
CA MET A 157 -8.04 -8.29 15.87
C MET A 157 -6.71 -8.87 15.39
N THR A 158 -6.76 -9.71 14.36
CA THR A 158 -5.59 -10.32 13.75
C THR A 158 -4.62 -9.26 13.24
N ALA A 159 -5.09 -8.33 12.42
CA ALA A 159 -4.23 -7.27 11.90
C ALA A 159 -3.78 -6.29 12.99
N ALA A 160 -4.66 -5.99 13.96
CA ALA A 160 -4.35 -5.10 15.07
C ALA A 160 -3.14 -5.58 15.88
N ILE A 161 -2.86 -6.89 15.96
CA ILE A 161 -1.63 -7.43 16.57
C ILE A 161 -0.38 -6.83 15.91
N SER A 162 -0.28 -6.89 14.58
CA SER A 162 0.84 -6.28 13.84
C SER A 162 0.88 -4.75 14.03
N GLY A 163 -0.29 -4.11 14.11
CA GLY A 163 -0.41 -2.68 14.40
C GLY A 163 0.10 -2.30 15.79
N VAL A 164 -0.17 -3.10 16.82
CA VAL A 164 0.31 -2.91 18.20
C VAL A 164 1.83 -3.12 18.25
N LEU A 165 2.33 -4.18 17.62
CA LEU A 165 3.78 -4.43 17.52
C LEU A 165 4.53 -3.27 16.87
N LYS A 166 3.98 -2.70 15.79
CA LYS A 166 4.53 -1.50 15.15
C LYS A 166 4.45 -0.27 16.06
N ALA A 167 3.27 0.01 16.62
CA ALA A 167 3.00 1.24 17.36
C ALA A 167 3.76 1.34 18.70
N PHE A 168 3.92 0.23 19.41
CA PHE A 168 4.49 0.21 20.76
C PHE A 168 5.91 -0.34 20.79
N PHE A 169 6.21 -1.37 19.99
CA PHE A 169 7.50 -2.06 20.02
C PHE A 169 8.41 -1.70 18.84
N ARG A 170 7.95 -0.82 17.93
CA ARG A 170 8.70 -0.35 16.74
C ARG A 170 9.15 -1.50 15.82
N VAL A 171 8.45 -2.63 15.85
CA VAL A 171 8.68 -3.74 14.93
C VAL A 171 8.30 -3.28 13.52
N HIS A 172 9.12 -3.61 12.52
CA HIS A 172 8.81 -3.29 11.14
C HIS A 172 7.55 -4.05 10.69
N GLU A 173 6.58 -3.33 10.15
CA GLU A 173 5.24 -3.84 9.83
C GLU A 173 5.23 -4.95 8.79
N VAL A 174 6.13 -4.89 7.81
CA VAL A 174 6.31 -5.95 6.81
C VAL A 174 6.73 -7.26 7.48
N ILE A 175 7.64 -7.18 8.45
CA ILE A 175 8.13 -8.34 9.18
C ILE A 175 7.00 -8.90 10.05
N SER A 176 6.37 -8.07 10.88
CA SER A 176 5.33 -8.53 11.80
C SER A 176 4.13 -9.14 11.06
N THR A 177 3.75 -8.61 9.90
CA THR A 177 2.63 -9.15 9.12
C THR A 177 2.97 -10.44 8.38
N ILE A 178 4.16 -10.57 7.79
CA ILE A 178 4.59 -11.81 7.13
C ILE A 178 4.73 -12.95 8.16
N PHE A 179 5.37 -12.70 9.30
CA PHE A 179 5.50 -13.70 10.35
C PHE A 179 4.13 -14.11 10.90
N LEU A 180 3.21 -13.16 11.08
CA LEU A 180 1.86 -13.47 11.56
C LEU A 180 1.08 -14.36 10.59
N ASN A 181 1.25 -14.20 9.27
CA ASN A 181 0.67 -15.13 8.29
C ASN A 181 1.11 -16.57 8.55
N TRP A 182 2.42 -16.81 8.70
CA TRP A 182 2.97 -18.14 8.94
C TRP A 182 2.57 -18.72 10.29
N ILE A 183 2.60 -17.91 11.36
CA ILE A 183 2.13 -18.33 12.68
C ILE A 183 0.69 -18.83 12.60
N ILE A 184 -0.18 -18.06 11.93
CA ILE A 184 -1.58 -18.43 11.74
C ILE A 184 -1.69 -19.71 10.91
N SER A 185 -0.98 -19.82 9.79
CA SER A 185 -1.04 -21.01 8.95
C SER A 185 -0.55 -22.27 9.67
N PHE A 186 0.50 -22.19 10.49
CA PHE A 186 0.96 -23.34 11.27
C PHE A 186 -0.03 -23.73 12.37
N ILE A 187 -0.61 -22.76 13.07
CA ILE A 187 -1.65 -23.03 14.07
C ILE A 187 -2.89 -23.63 13.39
N ALA A 188 -3.34 -23.05 12.28
CA ALA A 188 -4.49 -23.51 11.52
C ALA A 188 -4.28 -24.93 11.00
N GLY A 189 -3.14 -25.18 10.35
CA GLY A 189 -2.74 -26.50 9.88
C GLY A 189 -2.69 -27.52 11.02
N TRP A 190 -2.07 -27.17 12.14
CA TRP A 190 -2.04 -28.04 13.33
C TRP A 190 -3.45 -28.37 13.84
N MET A 191 -4.35 -27.38 13.93
CA MET A 191 -5.75 -27.55 14.36
C MET A 191 -6.56 -28.42 13.40
N THR A 192 -6.30 -28.34 12.09
CA THR A 192 -7.03 -29.15 11.09
C THR A 192 -6.45 -30.55 10.91
N LEU A 193 -5.16 -30.76 11.19
CA LEU A 193 -4.47 -32.04 11.00
C LEU A 193 -4.64 -33.01 12.18
N HIS A 194 -4.77 -32.48 13.41
CA HIS A 194 -4.78 -33.32 14.61
C HIS A 194 -6.19 -33.62 15.09
N LYS A 195 -6.41 -34.87 15.54
CA LYS A 195 -7.64 -35.27 16.24
C LYS A 195 -7.89 -34.33 17.42
N ASN A 196 -9.01 -33.62 17.39
CA ASN A 196 -9.44 -32.77 18.48
C ASN A 196 -10.96 -32.73 18.59
N LYS A 197 -11.47 -32.22 19.72
CA LYS A 197 -12.90 -32.22 20.03
C LYS A 197 -13.76 -31.39 19.06
N VAL A 198 -13.15 -30.49 18.29
CA VAL A 198 -13.85 -29.55 17.41
C VAL A 198 -13.81 -29.99 15.95
N PHE A 199 -12.63 -30.36 15.45
CA PHE A 199 -12.40 -30.77 14.07
C PHE A 199 -12.54 -32.29 13.84
N GLY A 200 -12.78 -33.08 14.90
CA GLY A 200 -13.20 -34.48 14.79
C GLY A 200 -12.07 -35.48 14.46
N GLU A 201 -12.45 -36.73 14.18
CA GLU A 201 -11.53 -37.77 13.73
C GLU A 201 -11.10 -37.55 12.27
N VAL A 202 -9.83 -37.85 12.00
CA VAL A 202 -9.03 -37.62 10.77
C VAL A 202 -9.73 -38.02 9.46
N GLU A 203 -10.77 -38.84 9.49
CA GLU A 203 -11.51 -39.27 8.28
C GLU A 203 -12.54 -38.25 7.77
N SER A 204 -12.96 -37.28 8.59
CA SER A 204 -13.97 -36.26 8.20
C SER A 204 -13.36 -34.98 7.60
N ILE A 205 -12.05 -34.78 7.73
CA ILE A 205 -11.29 -33.68 7.07
C ILE A 205 -10.06 -34.27 6.37
N GLY A 206 -10.24 -35.44 5.73
CA GLY A 206 -9.23 -35.98 4.82
C GLY A 206 -8.94 -35.03 3.65
N PRO A 207 -8.27 -35.48 2.57
CA PRO A 207 -7.98 -34.65 1.40
C PRO A 207 -9.20 -33.98 0.73
N SER A 208 -10.42 -34.36 1.14
CA SER A 208 -11.72 -33.81 0.75
C SER A 208 -12.18 -32.57 1.54
N GLY A 209 -11.58 -32.28 2.71
CA GLY A 209 -11.89 -31.12 3.55
C GLY A 209 -13.27 -31.12 4.23
N LEU A 210 -13.48 -30.18 5.16
CA LEU A 210 -14.81 -29.89 5.70
C LEU A 210 -15.59 -29.13 4.64
N VAL A 211 -16.53 -29.79 3.96
CA VAL A 211 -17.38 -29.14 2.95
C VAL A 211 -18.68 -28.64 3.57
N VAL A 212 -18.93 -27.35 3.44
CA VAL A 212 -20.17 -26.71 3.83
C VAL A 212 -21.05 -26.54 2.60
N SER A 213 -22.32 -26.95 2.72
CA SER A 213 -23.31 -26.70 1.67
C SER A 213 -24.07 -25.41 1.96
N VAL A 214 -23.99 -24.47 1.02
CA VAL A 214 -24.83 -23.28 0.99
C VAL A 214 -25.77 -23.42 -0.20
N SER A 215 -27.07 -23.20 -0.01
CA SER A 215 -28.02 -23.31 -1.11
C SER A 215 -27.70 -22.30 -2.22
N ASN A 216 -27.99 -22.65 -3.47
CA ASN A 216 -27.72 -21.77 -4.63
C ASN A 216 -28.41 -20.40 -4.50
N GLU A 217 -29.61 -20.37 -3.91
CA GLU A 217 -30.37 -19.14 -3.66
C GLU A 217 -29.65 -18.24 -2.64
N ILE A 218 -29.24 -18.80 -1.50
CA ILE A 218 -28.52 -18.06 -0.46
C ILE A 218 -27.17 -17.57 -0.98
N SER A 219 -26.45 -18.42 -1.72
CA SER A 219 -25.18 -18.06 -2.36
C SER A 219 -25.34 -16.89 -3.33
N PHE A 220 -26.39 -16.89 -4.15
CA PHE A 220 -26.69 -15.78 -5.04
C PHE A 220 -27.04 -14.49 -4.29
N ASN A 221 -27.87 -14.57 -3.25
CA ASN A 221 -28.22 -13.42 -2.43
C ASN A 221 -26.98 -12.82 -1.74
N PHE A 222 -26.11 -13.66 -1.19
CA PHE A 222 -24.85 -13.22 -0.58
C PHE A 222 -23.88 -12.61 -1.59
N MET A 223 -23.83 -13.10 -2.82
CA MET A 223 -23.05 -12.47 -3.89
C MET A 223 -23.53 -11.05 -4.17
N ILE A 224 -24.84 -10.83 -4.33
CA ILE A 224 -25.40 -9.49 -4.56
C ILE A 224 -25.10 -8.58 -3.37
N ILE A 225 -25.34 -9.07 -2.15
CA ILE A 225 -25.02 -8.33 -0.92
C ILE A 225 -23.54 -7.99 -0.86
N GLY A 226 -22.66 -8.92 -1.23
CA GLY A 226 -21.22 -8.73 -1.27
C GLY A 226 -20.78 -7.67 -2.27
N ILE A 227 -21.35 -7.66 -3.48
CA ILE A 227 -21.07 -6.62 -4.50
C ILE A 227 -21.55 -5.25 -4.02
N VAL A 228 -22.78 -5.17 -3.51
CA VAL A 228 -23.36 -3.92 -3.01
C VAL A 228 -22.55 -3.41 -1.83
N ALA A 229 -22.21 -4.27 -0.87
CA ALA A 229 -21.37 -3.92 0.27
C ALA A 229 -19.98 -3.47 -0.17
N PHE A 230 -19.35 -4.15 -1.13
CA PHE A 230 -18.04 -3.77 -1.66
C PHE A 230 -18.07 -2.35 -2.25
N ILE A 231 -19.03 -2.07 -3.13
CA ILE A 231 -19.18 -0.76 -3.77
C ILE A 231 -19.46 0.32 -2.71
N LEU A 232 -20.36 0.06 -1.77
CA LEU A 232 -20.68 1.01 -0.69
C LEU A 232 -19.47 1.29 0.20
N VAL A 233 -18.69 0.28 0.57
CA VAL A 233 -17.48 0.44 1.38
C VAL A 233 -16.40 1.20 0.59
N ALA A 234 -16.20 0.89 -0.68
CA ALA A 234 -15.25 1.63 -1.54
C ALA A 234 -15.63 3.12 -1.65
N LEU A 235 -16.91 3.42 -1.88
CA LEU A 235 -17.44 4.79 -1.94
C LEU A 235 -17.36 5.49 -0.57
N SER A 236 -17.58 4.76 0.52
CA SER A 236 -17.46 5.29 1.88
C SER A 236 -16.01 5.65 2.21
N ILE A 237 -15.04 4.79 1.90
CA ILE A 237 -13.60 5.08 2.06
C ILE A 237 -13.21 6.28 1.20
N PHE A 238 -13.72 6.34 -0.04
CA PHE A 238 -13.51 7.50 -0.92
C PHE A 238 -14.04 8.80 -0.32
N PHE A 239 -15.25 8.77 0.25
CA PHE A 239 -15.86 9.91 0.91
C PHE A 239 -15.05 10.33 2.16
N ILE A 240 -14.65 9.37 3.00
CA ILE A 240 -13.81 9.61 4.18
C ILE A 240 -12.52 10.32 3.77
N TYR A 241 -11.82 9.81 2.76
CA TYR A 241 -10.58 10.42 2.26
C TYR A 241 -10.78 11.82 1.67
N SER A 242 -11.94 12.11 1.10
CA SER A 242 -12.18 13.35 0.37
C SER A 242 -12.80 14.44 1.25
N ARG A 243 -13.61 14.07 2.24
CA ARG A 243 -14.56 14.99 2.91
C ARG A 243 -14.49 14.97 4.43
N THR A 244 -13.73 14.08 5.07
CA THR A 244 -13.70 14.00 6.54
C THR A 244 -12.34 14.31 7.17
N THR A 245 -12.37 14.69 8.45
CA THR A 245 -11.17 14.94 9.26
C THR A 245 -10.36 13.67 9.49
N ILE A 246 -11.03 12.50 9.61
CA ILE A 246 -10.38 11.20 9.72
C ILE A 246 -9.53 10.92 8.48
N GLY A 247 -10.08 11.14 7.27
CA GLY A 247 -9.33 10.99 6.03
C GLY A 247 -8.14 11.94 5.92
N TYR A 248 -8.26 13.18 6.42
CA TYR A 248 -7.14 14.09 6.52
C TYR A 248 -6.03 13.55 7.44
N LYS A 249 -6.38 13.04 8.62
CA LYS A 249 -5.43 12.45 9.58
C LYS A 249 -4.69 11.26 8.98
N ILE A 250 -5.40 10.33 8.34
CA ILE A 250 -4.81 9.14 7.68
C ILE A 250 -3.80 9.57 6.61
N LYS A 251 -4.17 10.51 5.73
CA LYS A 251 -3.27 11.02 4.68
C LYS A 251 -2.05 11.73 5.26
N LEU A 252 -2.22 12.52 6.32
CA LEU A 252 -1.12 13.27 6.93
C LEU A 252 -0.10 12.32 7.58
N VAL A 253 -0.56 11.30 8.29
CA VAL A 253 0.31 10.26 8.88
C VAL A 253 1.10 9.56 7.77
N GLY A 254 0.45 9.16 6.67
CA GLY A 254 1.14 8.51 5.55
C GLY A 254 2.14 9.39 4.80
N LEU A 255 1.98 10.71 4.80
CA LEU A 255 2.92 11.65 4.18
C LEU A 255 4.10 11.97 5.09
N ASN A 256 3.84 12.25 6.37
CA ASN A 256 4.87 12.57 7.35
C ASN A 256 4.36 12.30 8.79
N PRO A 257 4.73 11.15 9.39
CA PRO A 257 4.33 10.80 10.74
C PRO A 257 4.80 11.81 11.79
N SER A 258 6.01 12.37 11.64
CA SER A 258 6.56 13.37 12.57
C SER A 258 5.75 14.66 12.56
N ASN A 259 5.31 15.12 11.39
CA ASN A 259 4.43 16.29 11.28
C ASN A 259 3.02 15.98 11.80
N ALA A 260 2.54 14.75 11.61
CA ALA A 260 1.25 14.32 12.15
C ALA A 260 1.24 14.38 13.69
N GLN A 261 2.30 13.91 14.33
CA GLN A 261 2.48 14.04 15.79
C GLN A 261 2.55 15.50 16.24
N TYR A 262 3.26 16.35 15.50
CA TYR A 262 3.38 17.79 15.81
C TYR A 262 2.01 18.51 15.82
N VAL A 263 1.10 18.12 14.93
CA VAL A 263 -0.27 18.67 14.85
C VAL A 263 -1.24 17.97 15.82
N GLY A 264 -0.75 17.10 16.71
CA GLY A 264 -1.54 16.46 17.76
C GLY A 264 -2.29 15.18 17.37
N ILE A 265 -1.92 14.53 16.26
CA ILE A 265 -2.49 13.23 15.88
C ILE A 265 -1.82 12.12 16.69
N ASN A 266 -2.63 11.28 17.35
CA ASN A 266 -2.15 10.07 18.00
C ASN A 266 -1.78 9.01 16.93
N GLU A 267 -0.51 9.01 16.52
CA GLU A 267 0.02 8.08 15.52
C GLU A 267 -0.15 6.61 15.94
N LYS A 268 0.07 6.29 17.22
CA LYS A 268 -0.01 4.91 17.74
C LYS A 268 -1.42 4.34 17.59
N LEU A 269 -2.43 5.10 18.02
CA LEU A 269 -3.83 4.71 17.85
C LEU A 269 -4.18 4.59 16.37
N MET A 270 -3.71 5.52 15.54
CA MET A 270 -3.95 5.49 14.10
C MET A 270 -3.32 4.26 13.44
N CYS A 271 -2.11 3.87 13.86
CA CYS A 271 -1.46 2.65 13.41
C CYS A 271 -2.31 1.41 13.71
N VAL A 272 -2.72 1.23 14.96
CA VAL A 272 -3.54 0.07 15.37
C VAL A 272 -4.88 0.04 14.62
N LEU A 273 -5.57 1.18 14.52
CA LEU A 273 -6.85 1.27 13.82
C LEU A 273 -6.72 1.01 12.31
N VAL A 274 -5.67 1.51 11.67
CA VAL A 274 -5.46 1.29 10.23
C VAL A 274 -5.17 -0.17 9.94
N PHE A 275 -4.34 -0.81 10.75
CA PHE A 275 -4.14 -2.25 10.67
C PHE A 275 -5.46 -2.99 10.92
N GLY A 276 -6.17 -2.69 11.99
CA GLY A 276 -7.45 -3.32 12.31
C GLY A 276 -8.48 -3.19 11.19
N ILE A 277 -8.70 -2.00 10.64
CA ILE A 277 -9.65 -1.81 9.52
C ILE A 277 -9.20 -2.57 8.27
N SER A 278 -7.90 -2.58 7.97
CA SER A 278 -7.34 -3.39 6.88
C SER A 278 -7.62 -4.88 7.11
N GLY A 279 -7.41 -5.37 8.33
CA GLY A 279 -7.74 -6.74 8.74
C GLY A 279 -9.22 -7.07 8.65
N ALA A 280 -10.11 -6.16 9.04
CA ALA A 280 -11.56 -6.31 8.91
C ALA A 280 -11.98 -6.49 7.44
N LEU A 281 -11.42 -5.69 6.53
CA LEU A 281 -11.68 -5.82 5.10
C LEU A 281 -11.16 -7.15 4.53
N ASN A 282 -9.97 -7.59 4.96
CA ASN A 282 -9.48 -8.93 4.63
C ASN A 282 -10.36 -10.03 5.25
N GLY A 283 -10.92 -9.85 6.45
CA GLY A 283 -11.88 -10.78 7.04
C GLY A 283 -13.14 -10.97 6.18
N ILE A 284 -13.65 -9.89 5.55
CA ILE A 284 -14.76 -10.00 4.58
C ILE A 284 -14.33 -10.80 3.36
N ALA A 285 -13.15 -10.51 2.80
CA ALA A 285 -12.62 -11.26 1.67
C ALA A 285 -12.43 -12.76 2.00
N GLY A 286 -11.91 -13.07 3.19
CA GLY A 286 -11.73 -14.43 3.69
C GLY A 286 -13.05 -15.16 3.85
N PHE A 287 -14.08 -14.50 4.39
CA PHE A 287 -15.42 -15.05 4.48
C PHE A 287 -15.94 -15.50 3.10
N PHE A 288 -15.85 -14.63 2.08
CA PHE A 288 -16.31 -14.98 0.73
C PHE A 288 -15.47 -16.10 0.10
N TYR A 289 -14.14 -16.04 0.26
CA TYR A 289 -13.22 -17.03 -0.29
C TYR A 289 -13.47 -18.43 0.30
N PHE A 290 -13.44 -18.55 1.61
CA PHE A 290 -13.54 -19.86 2.24
C PHE A 290 -14.94 -20.48 2.17
N LEU A 291 -16.02 -19.70 2.25
CA LEU A 291 -17.38 -20.24 2.22
C LEU A 291 -17.94 -20.50 0.82
N PHE A 292 -17.57 -19.70 -0.18
CA PHE A 292 -18.22 -19.77 -1.50
C PHE A 292 -17.28 -20.18 -2.64
N ILE A 293 -15.96 -20.11 -2.46
CA ILE A 293 -14.98 -20.62 -3.43
C ILE A 293 -14.47 -21.98 -2.98
N GLU A 294 -13.86 -22.05 -1.80
CA GLU A 294 -13.34 -23.31 -1.26
C GLU A 294 -14.44 -24.21 -0.70
N ASN A 295 -15.61 -23.64 -0.38
CA ASN A 295 -16.74 -24.31 0.27
C ASN A 295 -16.35 -25.03 1.56
N GLY A 296 -15.32 -24.57 2.26
CA GLY A 296 -14.73 -25.37 3.31
C GLY A 296 -13.34 -24.96 3.77
N ILE A 297 -12.80 -25.78 4.68
CA ILE A 297 -11.43 -25.70 5.17
C ILE A 297 -10.79 -27.08 5.12
N SER A 298 -9.53 -27.13 4.67
CA SER A 298 -8.68 -28.31 4.70
C SER A 298 -7.26 -27.93 5.07
N ASP A 299 -6.48 -28.90 5.55
CA ASP A 299 -5.06 -28.73 5.87
C ASP A 299 -4.28 -28.17 4.68
N LYS A 300 -4.56 -28.63 3.46
CA LYS A 300 -3.91 -28.15 2.23
C LYS A 300 -4.13 -26.67 1.97
N ILE A 301 -5.29 -26.15 2.36
CA ILE A 301 -5.65 -24.74 2.14
C ILE A 301 -5.04 -23.84 3.23
N VAL A 302 -5.02 -24.30 4.49
CA VAL A 302 -4.65 -23.41 5.62
C VAL A 302 -3.25 -23.60 6.18
N SER A 303 -2.57 -24.71 5.86
CA SER A 303 -1.20 -24.96 6.32
C SER A 303 -0.15 -24.05 5.67
N GLN A 304 -0.55 -23.25 4.68
CA GLN A 304 0.30 -22.23 4.05
C GLN A 304 -0.46 -20.91 3.91
N PRO A 305 0.25 -19.77 3.81
CA PRO A 305 -0.38 -18.50 3.50
C PRO A 305 -1.10 -18.54 2.15
N ILE A 306 -2.41 -18.25 2.14
CA ILE A 306 -3.21 -18.24 0.92
C ILE A 306 -2.67 -17.23 -0.11
N LEU A 307 -2.40 -17.70 -1.33
CA LEU A 307 -1.73 -16.91 -2.36
C LEU A 307 -2.61 -15.78 -2.91
N ILE A 308 -3.92 -16.00 -3.00
CA ILE A 308 -4.88 -15.03 -3.53
C ILE A 308 -4.88 -13.69 -2.75
N ALA A 309 -4.52 -13.72 -1.48
CA ALA A 309 -4.44 -12.53 -0.64
C ALA A 309 -3.17 -11.71 -0.90
N PHE A 310 -2.16 -12.24 -1.61
CA PHE A 310 -1.01 -11.45 -2.05
C PHE A 310 -1.29 -10.70 -3.35
N ASP A 311 -2.17 -11.24 -4.20
CA ASP A 311 -2.58 -10.61 -5.46
C ASP A 311 -3.24 -9.24 -5.25
N SER A 312 -3.88 -9.03 -4.10
CA SER A 312 -4.48 -7.75 -3.72
C SER A 312 -3.46 -6.61 -3.53
N ILE A 313 -2.18 -6.94 -3.33
CA ILE A 313 -1.10 -5.95 -3.36
C ILE A 313 -0.97 -5.36 -4.77
N ALA A 314 -1.00 -6.21 -5.79
CA ALA A 314 -0.92 -5.75 -7.18
C ALA A 314 -2.15 -4.91 -7.55
N ILE A 315 -3.34 -5.34 -7.12
CA ILE A 315 -4.60 -4.61 -7.32
C ILE A 315 -4.52 -3.21 -6.70
N SER A 316 -4.08 -3.11 -5.45
CA SER A 316 -3.92 -1.82 -4.75
C SER A 316 -2.93 -0.89 -5.45
N LEU A 317 -1.79 -1.43 -5.92
CA LEU A 317 -0.76 -0.66 -6.60
C LEU A 317 -1.23 -0.15 -7.97
N LEU A 318 -1.89 -0.99 -8.77
CA LEU A 318 -2.52 -0.59 -10.04
C LEU A 318 -3.65 0.43 -9.82
N ALA A 319 -4.34 0.34 -8.68
CA ALA A 319 -5.34 1.30 -8.25
C ALA A 319 -4.74 2.62 -7.72
N LEU A 320 -3.41 2.76 -7.67
CA LEU A 320 -2.70 3.90 -7.09
C LEU A 320 -3.12 4.19 -5.63
N ASN A 321 -3.42 3.14 -4.87
CA ASN A 321 -3.94 3.21 -3.49
C ASN A 321 -5.23 4.06 -3.40
N GLY A 322 -6.06 4.02 -4.44
CA GLY A 322 -7.33 4.73 -4.53
C GLY A 322 -8.51 3.75 -4.46
N PRO A 323 -9.51 3.97 -3.58
CA PRO A 323 -10.63 3.05 -3.43
C PRO A 323 -11.48 2.90 -4.71
N ILE A 324 -11.64 3.96 -5.49
CA ILE A 324 -12.32 3.90 -6.79
C ILE A 324 -11.49 3.08 -7.80
N GLY A 325 -10.16 3.23 -7.77
CA GLY A 325 -9.27 2.44 -8.62
C GLY A 325 -9.34 0.95 -8.29
N VAL A 326 -9.53 0.59 -7.01
CA VAL A 326 -9.68 -0.79 -6.57
C VAL A 326 -10.90 -1.45 -7.22
N ILE A 327 -12.02 -0.73 -7.38
CA ILE A 327 -13.21 -1.28 -8.07
C ILE A 327 -12.88 -1.73 -9.50
N PHE A 328 -12.18 -0.90 -10.28
CA PHE A 328 -11.88 -1.25 -11.67
C PHE A 328 -10.78 -2.30 -11.78
N THR A 329 -9.76 -2.22 -10.93
CA THR A 329 -8.62 -3.13 -10.95
C THR A 329 -8.95 -4.50 -10.39
N SER A 330 -9.81 -4.61 -9.36
CA SER A 330 -10.25 -5.92 -8.87
C SER A 330 -11.08 -6.64 -9.92
N PHE A 331 -11.95 -5.95 -10.66
CA PHE A 331 -12.73 -6.55 -11.74
C PHE A 331 -11.83 -7.10 -12.86
N LEU A 332 -10.86 -6.29 -13.31
CA LEU A 332 -9.85 -6.74 -14.27
C LEU A 332 -9.07 -7.95 -13.74
N TYR A 333 -8.66 -7.91 -12.47
CA TYR A 333 -7.89 -9.00 -11.87
C TYR A 333 -8.72 -10.28 -11.72
N SER A 334 -10.02 -10.20 -11.46
CA SER A 334 -10.92 -11.37 -11.47
C SER A 334 -11.00 -12.03 -12.84
N PHE A 335 -11.04 -11.24 -13.91
CA PHE A 335 -11.01 -11.75 -15.29
C PHE A 335 -9.71 -12.49 -15.56
N ILE A 336 -8.59 -11.81 -15.27
CA ILE A 336 -7.26 -12.40 -15.39
C ILE A 336 -7.25 -13.71 -14.60
N TYR A 337 -7.58 -13.69 -13.30
CA TYR A 337 -7.49 -14.85 -12.40
C TYR A 337 -8.24 -16.08 -12.90
N ILE A 338 -9.48 -15.91 -13.37
CA ILE A 338 -10.28 -17.02 -13.92
C ILE A 338 -9.78 -17.49 -15.27
N ALA A 339 -9.19 -16.61 -16.08
CA ALA A 339 -8.62 -17.01 -17.35
C ALA A 339 -7.52 -18.07 -17.16
N LYS A 340 -6.83 -18.12 -16.02
CA LYS A 340 -5.87 -19.17 -15.68
C LYS A 340 -6.46 -20.57 -15.88
N ASP A 341 -7.62 -20.81 -15.28
CA ASP A 341 -8.23 -22.14 -15.26
C ASP A 341 -8.95 -22.45 -16.58
N LEU A 342 -9.54 -21.43 -17.23
CA LEU A 342 -10.18 -21.59 -18.53
C LEU A 342 -9.19 -21.89 -19.66
N LEU A 343 -8.01 -21.25 -19.62
CA LEU A 343 -6.97 -21.42 -20.64
C LEU A 343 -6.04 -22.60 -20.35
N ALA A 344 -6.07 -23.13 -19.12
CA ALA A 344 -5.33 -24.33 -18.80
C ALA A 344 -5.78 -25.53 -19.65
N LEU A 345 -7.06 -25.59 -20.07
CA LEU A 345 -7.62 -26.69 -20.84
C LEU A 345 -8.53 -26.19 -21.97
N VAL A 346 -7.94 -25.78 -23.09
CA VAL A 346 -8.70 -25.46 -24.31
C VAL A 346 -8.68 -26.69 -25.23
N GLY A 347 -9.84 -27.27 -25.50
CA GLY A 347 -9.98 -28.42 -26.40
C GLY A 347 -9.34 -29.73 -25.89
N GLY A 348 -9.22 -29.91 -24.57
CA GLY A 348 -8.64 -31.10 -23.95
C GLY A 348 -7.11 -31.16 -23.95
N ILE A 349 -6.43 -30.12 -24.45
CA ILE A 349 -4.96 -30.01 -24.46
C ILE A 349 -4.55 -28.92 -23.45
N ARG A 350 -3.49 -29.17 -22.68
CA ARG A 350 -2.87 -28.13 -21.83
C ARG A 350 -2.27 -27.05 -22.71
N THR A 351 -2.95 -25.91 -22.84
CA THR A 351 -2.48 -24.83 -23.74
C THR A 351 -1.57 -23.83 -23.04
N VAL A 352 -1.87 -23.49 -21.78
CA VAL A 352 -1.09 -22.55 -20.95
C VAL A 352 -0.74 -23.20 -19.61
N ASP A 353 0.54 -23.21 -19.26
CA ASP A 353 0.98 -23.70 -17.95
C ASP A 353 0.59 -22.69 -16.86
N SER A 354 0.20 -23.19 -15.68
CA SER A 354 -0.21 -22.36 -14.55
C SER A 354 0.90 -21.40 -14.07
N GLU A 355 2.16 -21.81 -14.22
CA GLU A 355 3.34 -20.98 -13.94
C GLU A 355 3.45 -19.81 -14.93
N PHE A 356 3.21 -20.06 -16.22
CA PHE A 356 3.25 -19.03 -17.26
C PHE A 356 2.22 -17.93 -16.97
N TYR A 357 1.05 -18.32 -16.48
CA TYR A 357 -0.02 -17.39 -16.18
C TYR A 357 0.36 -16.37 -15.08
N GLN A 358 1.22 -16.72 -14.11
CA GLN A 358 1.72 -15.78 -13.10
C GLN A 358 2.53 -14.62 -13.70
N LEU A 359 3.04 -14.76 -14.94
CA LEU A 359 3.71 -13.67 -15.66
C LEU A 359 2.76 -12.52 -16.00
N VAL A 360 1.46 -12.79 -16.19
CA VAL A 360 0.46 -11.77 -16.55
C VAL A 360 0.39 -10.67 -15.47
N PRO A 361 -0.02 -10.96 -14.22
CA PRO A 361 -0.11 -9.93 -13.19
C PRO A 361 1.27 -9.36 -12.84
N SER A 362 2.34 -10.16 -12.92
CA SER A 362 3.70 -9.73 -12.61
C SER A 362 4.23 -8.68 -13.58
N LEU A 363 4.05 -8.88 -14.90
CA LEU A 363 4.48 -7.90 -15.92
C LEU A 363 3.64 -6.63 -15.88
N ILE A 364 2.33 -6.76 -15.66
CA ILE A 364 1.44 -5.59 -15.49
C ILE A 364 1.91 -4.75 -14.29
N LEU A 365 2.19 -5.39 -13.15
CA LEU A 365 2.69 -4.71 -11.95
C LEU A 365 4.04 -4.04 -12.20
N PHE A 366 4.97 -4.75 -12.84
CA PHE A 366 6.31 -4.26 -13.12
C PHE A 366 6.26 -3.02 -14.03
N LEU A 367 5.48 -3.07 -15.11
CA LEU A 367 5.28 -1.93 -16.01
C LEU A 367 4.59 -0.76 -15.30
N GLY A 368 3.58 -1.03 -14.46
CA GLY A 368 2.89 -0.01 -13.68
C GLY A 368 3.85 0.74 -12.75
N ALA A 369 4.63 -0.01 -11.96
CA ALA A 369 5.66 0.53 -11.08
C ALA A 369 6.73 1.34 -11.84
N MET A 370 7.23 0.83 -12.97
CA MET A 370 8.16 1.57 -13.82
C MET A 370 7.54 2.86 -14.37
N SER A 371 6.25 2.83 -14.72
CA SER A 371 5.54 3.99 -15.25
C SER A 371 5.49 5.14 -14.24
N VAL A 372 5.23 4.83 -12.96
CA VAL A 372 5.25 5.80 -11.87
C VAL A 372 6.67 6.33 -11.60
N MET A 373 7.67 5.46 -11.68
CA MET A 373 9.08 5.88 -11.57
C MET A 373 9.43 6.92 -12.64
N PHE A 374 8.98 6.71 -13.88
CA PHE A 374 9.28 7.61 -14.99
C PHE A 374 8.58 8.98 -14.92
N LEU A 375 7.58 9.14 -14.05
CA LEU A 375 7.00 10.46 -13.76
C LEU A 375 7.97 11.36 -12.98
N LYS A 376 8.73 10.78 -12.04
CA LYS A 376 9.73 11.51 -11.24
C LYS A 376 11.10 11.53 -11.90
N PHE A 377 11.52 10.39 -12.45
CA PHE A 377 12.80 10.22 -13.11
C PHE A 377 12.61 10.21 -14.62
N ARG A 378 13.14 11.21 -15.34
CA ARG A 378 13.04 11.26 -16.81
C ARG A 378 14.35 10.76 -17.42
N PRO A 379 14.53 9.44 -17.67
CA PRO A 379 15.81 8.88 -18.07
C PRO A 379 16.33 9.52 -19.37
N ILE A 380 15.48 9.61 -20.40
CA ILE A 380 15.83 10.20 -21.69
C ILE A 380 16.27 11.66 -21.53
N LYS A 381 15.46 12.47 -20.83
CA LYS A 381 15.81 13.87 -20.53
C LYS A 381 17.16 13.96 -19.79
N THR A 382 17.38 13.08 -18.83
CA THR A 382 18.59 13.05 -18.00
C THR A 382 19.82 12.63 -18.81
N LEU A 383 19.68 11.63 -19.69
CA LEU A 383 20.72 11.18 -20.61
C LEU A 383 21.10 12.27 -21.60
N ILE A 384 20.12 12.91 -22.26
CA ILE A 384 20.37 14.03 -23.18
C ILE A 384 21.04 15.19 -22.42
N LYS A 385 20.57 15.47 -21.20
CA LYS A 385 21.15 16.53 -20.37
C LYS A 385 22.62 16.26 -20.04
N TYR A 386 22.96 15.08 -19.53
CA TYR A 386 24.34 14.79 -19.13
C TYR A 386 25.27 14.58 -20.32
N SER A 387 24.80 13.97 -21.42
CA SER A 387 25.59 13.90 -22.67
C SER A 387 25.95 15.30 -23.18
N TYR A 388 25.00 16.22 -23.18
CA TYR A 388 25.27 17.62 -23.52
C TYR A 388 26.26 18.29 -22.55
N LEU A 389 26.04 18.16 -21.25
CA LEU A 389 26.86 18.82 -20.23
C LEU A 389 28.31 18.32 -20.24
N ILE A 390 28.53 17.00 -20.32
CA ILE A 390 29.86 16.38 -20.27
C ILE A 390 30.74 16.82 -21.45
N THR A 391 30.13 17.15 -22.59
CA THR A 391 30.81 17.59 -23.81
C THR A 391 31.39 19.01 -23.67
N ARG A 392 30.92 19.83 -22.72
CA ARG A 392 31.40 21.21 -22.53
C ARG A 392 32.54 21.33 -21.52
N LYS A 393 33.58 22.10 -21.86
CA LYS A 393 34.66 22.47 -20.92
C LYS A 393 34.16 23.27 -19.71
N GLU A 394 33.18 24.16 -19.90
CA GLU A 394 32.57 24.98 -18.83
C GLU A 394 31.96 24.11 -17.72
N PHE A 395 31.34 22.98 -18.07
CA PHE A 395 30.79 22.03 -17.12
C PHE A 395 31.87 21.47 -16.19
N TRP A 396 33.02 21.07 -16.74
CA TRP A 396 34.14 20.54 -15.95
C TRP A 396 34.76 21.60 -15.03
N HIS A 397 34.85 22.85 -15.47
CA HIS A 397 35.26 23.97 -14.61
C HIS A 397 34.31 24.16 -13.42
N LYS A 398 33.00 24.27 -13.69
CA LYS A 398 31.98 24.42 -12.64
C LYS A 398 31.89 23.20 -11.72
N PHE A 399 32.10 22.00 -12.26
CA PHE A 399 32.18 20.76 -11.47
C PHE A 399 33.37 20.79 -10.50
N LYS A 400 34.55 21.24 -10.96
CA LYS A 400 35.75 21.39 -10.13
C LYS A 400 35.55 22.45 -9.05
N GLU A 401 35.00 23.62 -9.41
CA GLU A 401 34.67 24.71 -8.47
C GLU A 401 33.72 24.23 -7.37
N PHE A 402 32.64 23.54 -7.74
CA PHE A 402 31.70 22.94 -6.78
C PHE A 402 32.39 21.97 -5.82
N HIS A 403 33.24 21.08 -6.32
CA HIS A 403 33.98 20.13 -5.47
C HIS A 403 34.98 20.83 -4.57
N GLN A 404 35.64 21.89 -5.04
CA GLN A 404 36.55 22.71 -4.24
C GLN A 404 35.80 23.40 -3.09
N ILE A 405 34.62 23.98 -3.34
CA ILE A 405 33.77 24.58 -2.30
C ILE A 405 33.38 23.54 -1.24
N ILE A 406 32.94 22.35 -1.67
CA ILE A 406 32.58 21.27 -0.73
C ILE A 406 33.80 20.82 0.08
N TRP A 407 34.96 20.65 -0.57
CA TRP A 407 36.18 20.24 0.11
C TRP A 407 36.66 21.28 1.12
N LYS A 408 36.65 22.56 0.73
CA LYS A 408 36.99 23.68 1.62
C LYS A 408 36.03 23.73 2.81
N ASN A 409 34.72 23.73 2.57
CA ASN A 409 33.71 23.73 3.64
C ASN A 409 33.85 22.51 4.58
N ARG A 410 34.23 21.34 4.05
CA ARG A 410 34.54 20.16 4.87
C ARG A 410 35.80 20.40 5.71
N LYS A 411 36.89 20.84 5.10
CA LYS A 411 38.18 21.05 5.78
C LYS A 411 38.05 22.09 6.90
N ASP A 412 37.43 23.23 6.60
CA ASP A 412 37.30 24.37 7.53
C ASP A 412 36.42 24.02 8.74
N ASN A 413 35.40 23.16 8.57
CA ASN A 413 34.47 22.81 9.64
C ASN A 413 34.78 21.49 10.35
N TRP A 414 35.59 20.60 9.77
CA TRP A 414 35.78 19.25 10.33
C TRP A 414 36.38 19.26 11.73
N GLY A 415 37.47 20.01 11.94
CA GLY A 415 38.11 20.15 13.25
C GLY A 415 37.15 20.74 14.28
N ARG A 416 36.54 21.88 13.96
CA ARG A 416 35.55 22.56 14.82
C ARG A 416 34.37 21.64 15.19
N LEU A 417 33.80 20.91 14.23
CA LEU A 417 32.68 20.00 14.46
C LEU A 417 33.08 18.83 15.37
N MET A 418 34.30 18.31 15.24
CA MET A 418 34.79 17.26 16.14
C MET A 418 34.97 17.77 17.56
N THR A 419 35.56 18.95 17.75
CA THR A 419 35.71 19.58 19.07
C THR A 419 34.35 19.78 19.74
N LEU A 420 33.42 20.43 19.04
CA LEU A 420 32.05 20.66 19.53
C LEU A 420 31.30 19.36 19.81
N ARG A 421 31.55 18.29 19.05
CA ARG A 421 30.94 16.97 19.29
C ARG A 421 31.44 16.36 20.60
N VAL A 422 32.74 16.48 20.89
CA VAL A 422 33.32 15.99 22.15
C VAL A 422 32.78 16.80 23.33
N GLU A 423 32.74 18.13 23.21
CA GLU A 423 32.13 19.01 24.22
C GLU A 423 30.66 18.66 24.49
N HIS A 424 29.87 18.48 23.42
CA HIS A 424 28.47 18.06 23.52
C HIS A 424 28.33 16.74 24.29
N LEU A 425 29.20 15.75 24.04
CA LEU A 425 29.17 14.47 24.76
C LEU A 425 29.47 14.66 26.25
N LYS A 426 30.48 15.47 26.59
CA LYS A 426 30.82 15.79 27.99
C LYS A 426 29.65 16.44 28.73
N ILE A 427 28.96 17.36 28.07
CA ILE A 427 27.89 18.18 28.67
C ILE A 427 26.53 17.48 28.66
N SER A 428 26.34 16.48 27.80
CA SER A 428 25.06 15.76 27.66
C SER A 428 24.54 15.12 28.95
N SER A 429 25.45 14.67 29.83
CA SER A 429 25.11 14.08 31.12
C SER A 429 24.53 15.15 32.06
N SER A 430 25.19 16.31 32.16
CA SER A 430 24.73 17.47 32.93
C SER A 430 23.40 18.01 32.38
N ALA A 431 23.27 18.13 31.05
CA ALA A 431 22.02 18.55 30.43
C ALA A 431 20.87 17.56 30.68
N SER A 432 21.15 16.26 30.73
CA SER A 432 20.16 15.24 31.10
C SER A 432 19.71 15.36 32.56
N LYS A 433 20.59 15.76 33.49
CA LYS A 433 20.23 15.98 34.89
C LYS A 433 19.28 17.19 35.02
N ILE A 434 19.63 18.31 34.38
CA ILE A 434 18.79 19.53 34.36
C ILE A 434 17.42 19.23 33.75
N ARG A 435 17.35 18.44 32.67
CA ARG A 435 16.07 17.99 32.09
C ARG A 435 15.23 17.22 33.09
N LYS A 436 15.80 16.22 33.76
CA LYS A 436 15.07 15.43 34.77
C LYS A 436 14.57 16.28 35.94
N GLU A 437 15.33 17.29 36.35
CA GLU A 437 14.93 18.21 37.42
C GLU A 437 13.76 19.10 36.98
N TYR A 438 13.83 19.66 35.77
CA TYR A 438 12.73 20.42 35.18
C TYR A 438 11.47 19.57 34.98
N ASP A 439 11.59 18.34 34.46
CA ASP A 439 10.46 17.43 34.28
C ASP A 439 9.75 17.15 35.62
N LYS A 440 10.51 16.90 36.70
CA LYS A 440 9.96 16.75 38.06
C LYS A 440 9.22 18.00 38.56
N TYR A 441 9.78 19.19 38.30
CA TYR A 441 9.14 20.45 38.66
C TYR A 441 7.80 20.63 37.92
N VAL A 442 7.78 20.36 36.61
CA VAL A 442 6.58 20.45 35.78
C VAL A 442 5.51 19.46 36.23
N ASP A 443 5.88 18.22 36.54
CA ASP A 443 4.94 17.22 37.06
C ASP A 443 4.29 17.68 38.38
N LYS A 444 5.08 18.27 39.29
CA LYS A 444 4.59 18.83 40.55
C LYS A 444 3.62 20.00 40.31
N MET A 445 3.98 20.95 39.44
CA MET A 445 3.12 22.09 39.11
C MET A 445 1.82 21.66 38.43
N HIS A 446 1.86 20.64 37.57
CA HIS A 446 0.66 20.08 36.96
C HIS A 446 -0.29 19.42 37.98
N GLN A 447 0.25 18.76 39.01
CA GLN A 447 -0.57 18.22 40.10
C GLN A 447 -1.23 19.35 40.91
N GLN A 448 -0.51 20.44 41.20
CA GLN A 448 -1.05 21.61 41.88
C GLN A 448 -2.14 22.31 41.07
N ALA A 449 -1.92 22.48 39.75
CA ALA A 449 -2.91 23.08 38.86
C ALA A 449 -4.21 22.24 38.78
N LYS A 450 -4.14 20.92 38.94
CA LYS A 450 -5.33 20.05 39.01
C LYS A 450 -6.09 20.21 40.32
N GLN A 451 -5.40 20.54 41.42
CA GLN A 451 -5.98 20.73 42.75
C GLN A 451 -6.48 22.16 43.00
N ALA A 452 -6.08 23.13 42.16
CA ALA A 452 -6.48 24.51 42.29
C ALA A 452 -8.00 24.72 42.10
N SER A 453 -8.58 25.47 43.04
CA SER A 453 -10.02 25.67 43.18
C SER A 453 -10.56 26.71 42.21
N THR A 454 -9.75 27.71 41.86
CA THR A 454 -10.13 28.84 41.01
C THR A 454 -9.36 28.85 39.69
N ASN A 455 -9.95 29.48 38.66
CA ASN A 455 -9.29 29.62 37.36
C ASN A 455 -8.10 30.60 37.40
N GLU A 456 -8.13 31.62 38.27
CA GLU A 456 -7.00 32.56 38.44
C GLU A 456 -5.78 31.86 39.05
N GLU A 457 -5.98 31.03 40.08
CA GLU A 457 -4.92 30.26 40.72
C GLU A 457 -4.26 29.28 39.73
N ARG A 458 -5.06 28.63 38.87
CA ARG A 458 -4.52 27.81 37.77
C ARG A 458 -3.69 28.62 36.79
N LEU A 459 -4.18 29.81 36.41
CA LEU A 459 -3.50 30.69 35.45
C LEU A 459 -2.12 31.12 36.00
N ASP A 460 -2.04 31.46 37.29
CA ASP A 460 -0.78 31.85 37.91
C ASP A 460 0.25 30.71 37.92
N ILE A 461 -0.19 29.47 38.23
CA ILE A 461 0.67 28.29 38.14
C ILE A 461 1.20 28.08 36.71
N TYR A 462 0.36 28.27 35.68
CA TYR A 462 0.81 28.21 34.29
C TYR A 462 1.80 29.32 33.92
N ASN A 463 1.61 30.54 34.44
CA ASN A 463 2.53 31.65 34.25
C ASN A 463 3.90 31.33 34.89
N GLN A 464 3.92 30.83 36.12
CA GLN A 464 5.15 30.41 36.80
C GLN A 464 5.89 29.30 36.03
N MET A 465 5.16 28.28 35.55
CA MET A 465 5.74 27.23 34.70
C MET A 465 6.35 27.80 33.41
N SER A 466 5.76 28.85 32.83
CA SER A 466 6.29 29.48 31.62
C SER A 466 7.61 30.21 31.88
N ILE A 467 7.74 30.87 33.03
CA ILE A 467 8.97 31.55 33.46
C ILE A 467 10.06 30.52 33.72
N GLU A 468 9.76 29.45 34.46
CA GLU A 468 10.73 28.39 34.71
C GLU A 468 11.14 27.64 33.45
N LYS A 469 10.23 27.48 32.48
CA LYS A 469 10.56 26.95 31.16
C LYS A 469 11.61 27.81 30.46
N PHE A 470 11.49 29.13 30.54
CA PHE A 470 12.46 30.05 29.99
C PHE A 470 13.83 29.90 30.69
N ASN A 471 13.87 29.92 32.02
CA ASN A 471 15.09 29.74 32.83
C ASN A 471 15.77 28.40 32.53
N PHE A 472 14.99 27.33 32.36
CA PHE A 472 15.49 26.01 31.98
C PHE A 472 16.21 26.03 30.62
N TYR A 473 15.61 26.66 29.60
CA TYR A 473 16.25 26.78 28.30
C TYR A 473 17.51 27.66 28.34
N GLU A 474 17.49 28.72 29.15
CA GLU A 474 18.66 29.57 29.36
C GLU A 474 19.82 28.78 29.99
N LYS A 475 19.56 27.98 31.03
CA LYS A 475 20.57 27.08 31.64
C LYS A 475 21.15 26.10 30.61
N LEU A 476 20.31 25.51 29.76
CA LEU A 476 20.78 24.63 28.69
C LEU A 476 21.61 25.36 27.63
N GLN A 477 21.26 26.61 27.32
CA GLN A 477 21.98 27.45 26.37
C GLN A 477 23.34 27.89 26.93
N GLN A 478 23.41 28.27 28.20
CA GLN A 478 24.66 28.60 28.90
C GLN A 478 25.61 27.39 28.95
N LEU A 479 25.06 26.18 29.09
CA LEU A 479 25.82 24.94 28.93
C LEU A 479 26.31 24.68 27.50
N GLY A 480 25.81 25.41 26.49
CA GLY A 480 26.24 25.23 25.10
C GLY A 480 25.77 23.93 24.45
N ILE A 481 24.70 23.30 24.95
CA ILE A 481 24.22 22.00 24.44
C ILE A 481 23.85 22.04 22.94
N ASN A 482 23.45 23.21 22.43
CA ASN A 482 23.04 23.39 21.03
C ASN A 482 24.21 23.75 20.09
N ASN A 483 25.37 24.15 20.61
CA ASN A 483 26.50 24.66 19.81
C ASN A 483 26.93 23.70 18.70
N TYR A 484 27.00 22.40 19.00
CA TYR A 484 27.30 21.36 18.01
C TYR A 484 26.20 21.25 16.94
N ARG A 485 24.92 21.25 17.34
CA ARG A 485 23.78 21.11 16.43
C ARG A 485 23.72 22.31 15.48
N ASP A 486 23.93 23.51 15.99
CA ASP A 486 23.91 24.74 15.21
C ASP A 486 25.07 24.81 14.23
N ALA A 487 26.30 24.50 14.66
CA ALA A 487 27.45 24.39 13.78
C ALA A 487 27.25 23.33 12.68
N LYS A 488 26.66 22.18 13.02
CA LYS A 488 26.33 21.13 12.05
C LYS A 488 25.29 21.59 11.04
N ASN A 489 24.26 22.32 11.48
CA ASN A 489 23.23 22.87 10.61
C ASN A 489 23.80 23.90 9.63
N VAL A 490 24.69 24.79 10.09
CA VAL A 490 25.39 25.74 9.21
C VAL A 490 26.23 25.02 8.16
N TYR A 491 27.02 24.02 8.58
CA TYR A 491 27.81 23.20 7.64
C TYR A 491 26.93 22.51 6.58
N LEU A 492 25.81 21.91 7.00
CA LEU A 492 24.86 21.28 6.10
C LEU A 492 24.21 22.31 5.16
N ASN A 493 23.85 23.49 5.65
CA ASN A 493 23.26 24.55 4.87
C ASN A 493 24.20 25.03 3.76
N ASN A 494 25.47 25.31 4.08
CA ASN A 494 26.49 25.70 3.10
C ASN A 494 26.67 24.63 2.00
N LYS A 495 26.66 23.35 2.39
CA LYS A 495 26.71 22.22 1.44
C LYS A 495 25.45 22.17 0.56
N HIS A 496 24.28 22.40 1.15
CA HIS A 496 23.01 22.44 0.43
C HIS A 496 22.94 23.60 -0.57
N GLU A 497 23.43 24.78 -0.17
CA GLU A 497 23.50 25.97 -1.01
C GLU A 497 24.43 25.77 -2.22
N ALA A 498 25.66 25.29 -1.98
CA ALA A 498 26.59 24.94 -3.06
C ALA A 498 25.98 23.93 -4.05
N LYS A 499 25.26 22.93 -3.53
CA LYS A 499 24.56 21.93 -4.35
C LYS A 499 23.39 22.56 -5.12
N LYS A 500 22.67 23.52 -4.53
CA LYS A 500 21.56 24.25 -5.16
C LYS A 500 22.07 25.08 -6.34
N ILE A 501 23.14 25.87 -6.14
CA ILE A 501 23.78 26.69 -7.18
C ILE A 501 24.26 25.79 -8.33
N TYR A 502 24.99 24.72 -8.02
CA TYR A 502 25.48 23.79 -9.04
C TYR A 502 24.34 23.09 -9.81
N LYS A 503 23.24 22.75 -9.12
CA LYS A 503 22.04 22.19 -9.76
C LYS A 503 21.36 23.21 -10.69
N ALA A 504 21.23 24.46 -10.26
CA ALA A 504 20.65 25.54 -11.05
C ALA A 504 21.41 25.76 -12.36
N TYR A 505 22.74 25.88 -12.28
CA TYR A 505 23.62 25.96 -13.45
C TYR A 505 23.37 24.82 -14.46
N LYS A 506 23.30 23.57 -13.98
CA LYS A 506 23.04 22.42 -14.85
C LYS A 506 21.67 22.49 -15.53
N GLU A 507 20.63 22.99 -14.85
CA GLU A 507 19.30 23.17 -15.46
C GLU A 507 19.33 24.29 -16.50
N GLU A 508 19.93 25.43 -16.19
CA GLU A 508 20.02 26.59 -17.08
C GLU A 508 20.77 26.26 -18.38
N ALA A 509 21.93 25.60 -18.27
CA ALA A 509 22.71 25.16 -19.42
C ALA A 509 21.91 24.19 -20.31
N TYR A 510 21.13 23.30 -19.71
CA TYR A 510 20.27 22.37 -20.45
C TYR A 510 19.07 23.07 -21.10
N HIS A 511 18.43 24.01 -20.42
CA HIS A 511 17.32 24.77 -20.97
C HIS A 511 17.75 25.62 -22.16
N SER A 512 18.92 26.25 -22.08
CA SER A 512 19.54 27.00 -23.18
C SER A 512 19.80 26.11 -24.39
N PHE A 513 20.29 24.89 -24.16
CA PHE A 513 20.49 23.89 -25.22
C PHE A 513 19.19 23.47 -25.92
N ILE A 514 18.14 23.17 -25.15
CA ILE A 514 16.84 22.80 -25.72
C ILE A 514 16.22 23.97 -26.48
N ALA A 515 16.36 25.20 -25.99
CA ALA A 515 15.90 26.40 -26.70
C ALA A 515 16.60 26.56 -28.06
N LEU A 516 17.91 26.32 -28.11
CA LEU A 516 18.68 26.33 -29.36
C LEU A 516 18.23 25.25 -30.34
N ILE A 517 17.98 24.02 -29.87
CA ILE A 517 17.46 22.94 -30.71
C ILE A 517 16.09 23.32 -31.27
N ASN A 518 15.18 23.78 -30.41
CA ASN A 518 13.84 24.15 -30.82
C ASN A 518 13.86 25.29 -31.84
N ALA A 519 14.70 26.31 -31.66
CA ALA A 519 14.86 27.41 -32.60
C ALA A 519 15.42 26.96 -33.96
N LYS A 520 16.34 25.99 -33.98
CA LYS A 520 16.81 25.38 -35.24
C LYS A 520 15.71 24.54 -35.92
N TRP A 521 14.93 23.80 -35.13
CA TRP A 521 13.84 22.99 -35.62
C TRP A 521 12.71 23.83 -36.22
N THR A 522 12.27 24.90 -35.55
CA THR A 522 11.26 25.83 -36.10
C THR A 522 11.75 26.48 -37.39
N LYS A 523 13.02 26.89 -37.45
CA LYS A 523 13.62 27.43 -38.67
C LYS A 523 13.67 26.43 -39.83
N MET A 524 13.85 25.13 -39.56
CA MET A 524 13.81 24.08 -40.60
C MET A 524 12.41 23.77 -41.10
N ILE A 525 11.40 23.83 -40.23
CA ILE A 525 10.01 23.47 -40.59
C ILE A 525 9.25 24.65 -41.22
N GLY A 526 9.86 25.85 -41.24
CA GLY A 526 9.27 27.02 -41.90
C GLY A 526 8.03 27.58 -41.17
N VAL A 527 7.81 27.18 -39.93
CA VAL A 527 6.75 27.71 -39.08
C VAL A 527 7.34 28.90 -38.33
N ASN A 528 7.09 30.10 -38.86
CA ASN A 528 7.37 31.37 -38.17
C ASN A 528 6.42 31.59 -36.99
#